data_AF-A0A1I7YXJ1-F1
#
_entry.id   AF-A0A1I7YXJ1-F1
#
_cell.length_a   1.000
_cell.length_b   1.000
_cell.length_c   1.000
_cell.angle_alpha   90.00
_cell.angle_beta   90.00
_cell.angle_gamma   90.00
#
_symmetry.space_group_name_H-M   'P 1'
#
loop_
_entity.id
_entity.type
_entity.pdbx_description
1 polymer ?
#
loop_
_entity_poly.entity_id
_entity_poly.type
_entity_poly.pdbx_seq_one_letter_code
_entity_poly.pdbx_strand_id
1 'polypeptide(L)'
;MKLIVIAVGQRMPDWVEQGWQEYARRMPQDCAIELREIKAEPRTSGKTPAQMMQAEAKRIEAAIPAQAMRIALDERGKDLTTVKLAQELERWRSSGQDIAILVGGPDGLDAALKQSCHGMLRLSSLTLPHPLPIYLASASPRRHDLLNSIQITHEVLNVPSPPGEDEPRLEQEAVLDYVRRTARDKLLRALEWRAQNSGLDQERAILSADTTVCMGEDIFGKPADVADAARILRELSGRRHKVMTALSLGVGGVEFESISISEDLTTMSLSSFSIRLALAGLLCTSTLAHAADRPAALKALEEQGLSIVGEFDAPGGLKAWGAYSGNRALAIYNLPDGQHMMVGTMIDANGEEVRPAGLDELVQPAIAKDMLGKLEKSRWIKDGDDKAPRVVYVFTDPNCPYCMQFWQMARPWVESGKVQLRHIMVGILAPSSSLKSAAILAAKDPTKALNEHSLAMLKDRSAGVKGLDSVPSDIEADLTRNEDLMMGWDLRATPAMVWQDEQGRIQMQTGASPDITERDIPDAQIRIIANAQAVKACVEGTEHECDAYTYLCPNTLRNQALSAPERFQTLEQGAITALVKLQAENWIYIRA
;
A
#
# COMPACT_ATOMS: atom_id res chain seq x y z
N MET A 1 36.91 14.16 -4.08
CA MET A 1 35.75 15.07 -3.97
C MET A 1 35.26 15.03 -2.54
N LYS A 2 34.78 16.15 -2.00
CA LYS A 2 34.04 16.20 -0.73
C LYS A 2 32.57 16.53 -0.95
N LEU A 3 31.71 15.89 -0.16
CA LEU A 3 30.30 16.26 0.00
C LEU A 3 30.18 17.09 1.28
N ILE A 4 29.84 18.36 1.15
CA ILE A 4 29.79 19.31 2.26
C ILE A 4 28.33 19.67 2.49
N VAL A 5 27.75 19.13 3.54
CA VAL A 5 26.38 19.45 3.97
C VAL A 5 26.43 20.73 4.79
N ILE A 6 25.81 21.79 4.30
CA ILE A 6 25.70 23.08 4.99
C ILE A 6 24.25 23.21 5.45
N ALA A 7 24.01 22.98 6.74
CA ALA A 7 22.66 22.86 7.29
C ALA A 7 22.37 23.94 8.31
N VAL A 8 21.26 24.66 8.12
CA VAL A 8 20.75 25.62 9.10
C VAL A 8 19.98 24.87 10.17
N GLY A 9 20.40 25.01 11.42
CA GLY A 9 19.79 24.27 12.52
C GLY A 9 20.04 24.87 13.89
N GLN A 10 19.39 24.28 14.88
CA GLN A 10 19.75 24.41 16.28
C GLN A 10 20.48 23.13 16.71
N ARG A 11 21.02 23.11 17.92
CA ARG A 11 21.72 21.94 18.46
C ARG A 11 20.80 20.71 18.42
N MET A 12 21.21 19.70 17.65
CA MET A 12 20.46 18.46 17.51
C MET A 12 20.60 17.56 18.75
N PRO A 13 19.61 16.70 19.05
CA PRO A 13 19.72 15.71 20.11
C PRO A 13 20.87 14.72 19.89
N ASP A 14 21.41 14.14 20.97
CA ASP A 14 22.59 13.26 20.92
C ASP A 14 22.43 12.05 19.99
N TRP A 15 21.22 11.51 19.84
CA TRP A 15 20.96 10.38 18.94
C TRP A 15 21.14 10.75 17.46
N VAL A 16 20.87 12.01 17.09
CA VAL A 16 21.09 12.51 15.72
C VAL A 16 22.58 12.57 15.42
N GLU A 17 23.35 13.08 16.37
CA GLU A 17 24.81 13.19 16.26
C GLU A 17 25.45 11.80 16.15
N GLN A 18 25.01 10.84 16.98
CA GLN A 18 25.47 9.45 16.90
C GLN A 18 25.13 8.81 15.55
N GLY A 19 23.91 9.02 15.05
CA GLY A 19 23.49 8.55 13.72
C GLY A 19 24.35 9.14 12.61
N TRP A 20 24.58 10.46 12.63
CA TRP A 20 25.47 11.13 11.68
C TRP A 20 26.87 10.52 11.69
N GLN A 21 27.49 10.38 12.86
CA GLN A 21 28.84 9.84 12.98
C GLN A 21 28.94 8.40 12.45
N GLU A 22 27.91 7.59 12.70
CA GLU A 22 27.88 6.20 12.24
C GLU A 22 27.80 6.11 10.72
N TYR A 23 26.95 6.90 10.07
CA TYR A 23 26.81 6.87 8.61
C TYR A 23 27.94 7.62 7.88
N ALA A 24 28.40 8.75 8.41
CA ALA A 24 29.46 9.54 7.81
C ALA A 24 30.78 8.74 7.69
N ARG A 25 31.08 7.91 8.70
CA ARG A 25 32.30 7.06 8.70
C ARG A 25 32.29 5.95 7.65
N ARG A 26 31.12 5.59 7.13
CA ARG A 26 30.96 4.56 6.08
C ARG A 26 31.27 5.10 4.68
N MET A 27 31.36 6.43 4.52
CA MET A 27 31.69 7.03 3.24
C MET A 27 33.16 6.75 2.86
N PRO A 28 33.45 6.42 1.60
CA PRO A 28 34.80 6.16 1.15
C PRO A 28 35.62 7.46 1.12
N GLN A 29 36.95 7.35 1.27
CA GLN A 29 37.83 8.52 1.37
C GLN A 29 37.79 9.46 0.15
N ASP A 30 37.48 8.92 -1.03
CA ASP A 30 37.38 9.66 -2.28
C ASP A 30 36.03 10.38 -2.48
N CYS A 31 35.08 10.15 -1.57
CA CYS A 31 33.77 10.79 -1.46
C CYS A 31 33.44 11.14 0.01
N ALA A 32 34.40 11.73 0.71
CA ALA A 32 34.24 12.07 2.13
C ALA A 32 33.08 13.06 2.34
N ILE A 33 32.31 12.85 3.41
CA ILE A 33 31.20 13.74 3.79
C ILE A 33 31.55 14.58 5.02
N GLU A 34 31.20 15.86 4.99
CA GLU A 34 31.46 16.86 6.04
C GLU A 34 30.17 17.61 6.35
N LEU A 35 29.86 17.85 7.63
CA LEU A 35 28.74 18.68 8.06
C LEU A 35 29.26 20.04 8.55
N ARG A 36 28.66 21.12 8.04
CA ARG A 36 28.85 22.51 8.49
C ARG A 36 27.53 23.03 9.01
N GLU A 37 27.41 23.09 10.32
CA GLU A 37 26.21 23.60 10.97
C GLU A 37 26.19 25.14 10.94
N ILE A 38 25.10 25.70 10.44
CA ILE A 38 24.82 27.13 10.40
C ILE A 38 23.79 27.45 11.47
N LYS A 39 24.12 28.40 12.34
CA LYS A 39 23.19 28.85 13.37
C LYS A 39 21.95 29.49 12.73
N ALA A 40 20.77 28.94 13.03
CA ALA A 40 19.48 29.49 12.63
C ALA A 40 19.25 30.90 13.20
N GLU A 41 18.49 31.73 12.47
CA GLU A 41 18.12 33.05 12.95
C GLU A 41 17.10 32.94 14.12
N PRO A 42 17.30 33.65 15.25
CA PRO A 42 16.35 33.61 16.36
C PRO A 42 14.99 34.19 15.97
N ARG A 43 13.92 33.43 16.19
CA ARG A 43 12.53 33.86 15.92
C ARG A 43 12.04 35.00 16.84
N THR A 44 12.77 35.28 17.92
CA THR A 44 12.48 36.37 18.86
C THR A 44 12.92 37.75 18.35
N SER A 45 13.57 37.83 17.19
CA SER A 45 14.16 39.06 16.65
C SER A 45 13.19 40.00 15.93
N GLY A 46 11.91 39.64 15.79
CA GLY A 46 10.88 40.46 15.12
C GLY A 46 11.04 40.56 13.59
N LYS A 47 11.96 39.78 12.99
CA LYS A 47 12.21 39.74 11.55
C LYS A 47 11.15 38.91 10.83
N THR A 48 10.82 39.31 9.61
CA THR A 48 9.96 38.51 8.70
C THR A 48 10.68 37.23 8.25
N PRO A 49 9.96 36.16 7.84
CA PRO A 49 10.58 34.95 7.29
C PRO A 49 11.57 35.23 6.16
N ALA A 50 11.26 36.16 5.26
CA ALA A 50 12.16 36.60 4.19
C ALA A 50 13.48 37.18 4.71
N GLN A 51 13.42 38.03 5.74
CA GLN A 51 14.62 38.62 6.36
C GLN A 51 15.44 37.59 7.15
N MET A 52 14.78 36.61 7.76
CA MET A 52 15.46 35.49 8.44
C MET A 52 16.21 34.62 7.44
N MET A 53 15.54 34.18 6.36
CA MET A 53 16.15 33.42 5.27
C MET A 53 17.33 34.18 4.62
N GLN A 54 17.21 35.49 4.43
CA GLN A 54 18.31 36.30 3.88
C GLN A 54 19.53 36.38 4.82
N ALA A 55 19.30 36.46 6.13
CA ALA A 55 20.37 36.46 7.11
C ALA A 55 21.08 35.10 7.19
N GLU A 56 20.31 34.01 7.10
CA GLU A 56 20.82 32.64 7.02
C GLU A 56 21.59 32.41 5.71
N ALA A 57 21.08 32.91 4.58
CA ALA A 57 21.72 32.80 3.28
C ALA A 57 23.14 33.38 3.27
N LYS A 58 23.36 34.55 3.89
CA LYS A 58 24.70 35.14 4.02
C LYS A 58 25.68 34.23 4.79
N ARG A 59 25.20 33.52 5.81
CA ARG A 59 26.02 32.56 6.57
C ARG A 59 26.31 31.30 5.77
N ILE A 60 25.29 30.80 5.05
CA ILE A 60 25.45 29.67 4.14
C ILE A 60 26.49 30.02 3.07
N GLU A 61 26.39 31.18 2.41
CA GLU A 61 27.34 31.62 1.40
C GLU A 61 28.77 31.69 1.91
N ALA A 62 28.98 32.21 3.12
CA ALA A 62 30.30 32.26 3.76
C ALA A 62 30.87 30.85 4.06
N ALA A 63 30.02 29.84 4.20
CA ALA A 63 30.40 28.46 4.46
C ALA A 63 30.59 27.63 3.18
N ILE A 64 30.22 28.12 1.99
CA ILE A 64 30.41 27.43 0.71
C ILE A 64 31.87 27.59 0.25
N PRO A 65 32.60 26.50 -0.07
CA PRO A 65 33.92 26.61 -0.70
C PRO A 65 33.86 27.29 -2.08
N ALA A 66 34.88 28.07 -2.41
CA ALA A 66 34.89 28.96 -3.58
C ALA A 66 34.62 28.28 -4.95
N GLN A 67 34.91 26.98 -5.09
CA GLN A 67 34.74 26.22 -6.33
C GLN A 67 33.76 25.05 -6.18
N ALA A 68 32.98 25.00 -5.09
CA ALA A 68 32.05 23.92 -4.87
C ALA A 68 30.79 24.09 -5.73
N MET A 69 30.32 22.99 -6.33
CA MET A 69 29.02 22.93 -6.97
C MET A 69 27.93 22.99 -5.91
N ARG A 70 26.96 23.88 -6.08
CA ARG A 70 25.90 24.14 -5.10
C ARG A 70 24.65 23.35 -5.43
N ILE A 71 24.17 22.53 -4.52
CA ILE A 71 22.93 21.74 -4.64
C ILE A 71 22.01 22.11 -3.48
N ALA A 72 20.83 22.65 -3.75
CA ALA A 72 19.86 22.98 -2.71
C ALA A 72 18.91 21.81 -2.44
N LEU A 73 18.64 21.53 -1.16
CA LEU A 73 17.54 20.65 -0.76
C LEU A 73 16.28 21.48 -0.57
N ASP A 74 15.26 21.20 -1.38
CA ASP A 74 13.99 21.94 -1.43
C ASP A 74 12.88 21.03 -1.97
N GLU A 75 11.67 21.15 -1.41
CA GLU A 75 10.51 20.32 -1.78
C GLU A 75 10.18 20.33 -3.29
N ARG A 76 10.56 21.40 -4.00
CA ARG A 76 10.32 21.60 -5.44
C ARG A 76 11.47 21.09 -6.32
N GLY A 77 12.50 20.51 -5.72
CA GLY A 77 13.64 19.94 -6.42
C GLY A 77 13.32 18.66 -7.19
N LYS A 78 14.29 18.19 -7.96
CA LYS A 78 14.19 16.94 -8.73
C LYS A 78 14.04 15.74 -7.78
N ASP A 79 13.10 14.85 -8.11
CA ASP A 79 12.95 13.56 -7.42
C ASP A 79 13.94 12.53 -7.95
N LEU A 80 14.85 12.05 -7.10
CA LEU A 80 15.82 11.02 -7.45
C LEU A 80 15.53 9.72 -6.70
N THR A 81 15.39 8.62 -7.45
CA THR A 81 15.48 7.27 -6.87
C THR A 81 16.91 6.96 -6.43
N THR A 82 17.13 5.93 -5.60
CA THR A 82 18.49 5.53 -5.17
C THR A 82 19.44 5.29 -6.34
N VAL A 83 18.95 4.66 -7.41
CA VAL A 83 19.74 4.42 -8.63
C VAL A 83 20.12 5.72 -9.32
N LYS A 84 19.18 6.66 -9.47
CA LYS A 84 19.44 7.96 -10.10
C LYS A 84 20.39 8.83 -9.25
N LEU A 85 20.27 8.78 -7.92
CA LEU A 85 21.21 9.47 -7.03
C LEU A 85 22.62 8.88 -7.11
N ALA A 86 22.76 7.55 -7.19
CA ALA A 86 24.06 6.90 -7.38
C ALA A 86 24.73 7.33 -8.70
N GLN A 87 23.95 7.46 -9.79
CA GLN A 87 24.45 7.95 -11.08
C GLN A 87 24.85 9.44 -11.03
N GLU A 88 24.10 10.28 -10.33
CA GLU A 88 24.48 11.69 -10.10
C GLU A 88 25.76 11.79 -9.28
N LEU A 89 25.89 10.98 -8.21
CA LEU A 89 27.10 10.93 -7.38
C LEU A 89 28.32 10.51 -8.18
N GLU A 90 28.20 9.54 -9.09
CA GLU A 90 29.31 9.12 -9.95
C GLU A 90 29.71 10.24 -10.93
N ARG A 91 28.73 10.97 -11.48
CA ARG A 91 28.99 12.16 -12.29
C ARG A 91 29.71 13.24 -11.49
N TRP A 92 29.27 13.53 -10.27
CA TRP A 92 29.94 14.49 -9.38
C TRP A 92 31.37 14.05 -9.06
N ARG A 93 31.58 12.77 -8.73
CA ARG A 93 32.92 12.21 -8.49
C ARG A 93 33.84 12.39 -9.70
N SER A 94 33.34 12.11 -10.91
CA SER A 94 34.10 12.27 -12.15
C SER A 94 34.49 13.73 -12.46
N SER A 95 33.70 14.70 -11.98
CA SER A 95 33.98 16.13 -12.16
C SER A 95 35.14 16.64 -11.30
N GLY A 96 35.47 15.94 -10.22
CA GLY A 96 36.52 16.31 -9.26
C GLY A 96 36.21 17.53 -8.39
N GLN A 97 35.11 18.25 -8.63
CA GLN A 97 34.67 19.40 -7.83
C GLN A 97 34.02 18.96 -6.53
N ASP A 98 34.23 19.71 -5.45
CA ASP A 98 33.49 19.51 -4.21
C ASP A 98 32.01 19.90 -4.39
N ILE A 99 31.11 19.25 -3.65
CA ILE A 99 29.67 19.49 -3.72
C ILE A 99 29.21 20.08 -2.39
N ALA A 100 28.60 21.26 -2.42
CA ALA A 100 27.96 21.90 -1.29
C ALA A 100 26.45 21.64 -1.32
N ILE A 101 25.95 20.80 -0.41
CA ILE A 101 24.54 20.46 -0.25
C ILE A 101 23.94 21.41 0.79
N LEU A 102 22.98 22.25 0.39
CA LEU A 102 22.43 23.31 1.22
C LEU A 102 21.09 22.87 1.82
N VAL A 103 20.97 22.96 3.14
CA VAL A 103 19.73 22.64 3.88
C VAL A 103 19.29 23.89 4.64
N GLY A 104 18.09 24.38 4.30
CA GLY A 104 17.51 25.56 4.93
C GLY A 104 16.95 25.29 6.33
N GLY A 105 16.61 26.37 7.02
CA GLY A 105 15.90 26.28 8.30
C GLY A 105 14.41 25.95 8.11
N PRO A 106 13.59 26.07 9.16
CA PRO A 106 12.16 25.76 9.10
C PRO A 106 11.37 26.53 8.02
N ASP A 107 11.83 27.74 7.66
CA ASP A 107 11.20 28.58 6.64
C ASP A 107 11.75 28.32 5.22
N GLY A 108 12.74 27.42 5.08
CA GLY A 108 13.38 27.05 3.81
C GLY A 108 14.65 27.85 3.48
N LEU A 109 15.04 27.84 2.20
CA LEU A 109 16.18 28.58 1.67
C LEU A 109 15.73 29.86 0.96
N ASP A 110 16.51 30.93 1.10
CA ASP A 110 16.32 32.20 0.40
C ASP A 110 16.25 32.00 -1.13
N ALA A 111 15.36 32.76 -1.78
CA ALA A 111 15.10 32.61 -3.20
C ALA A 111 16.31 32.93 -4.09
N ALA A 112 17.12 33.94 -3.74
CA ALA A 112 18.31 34.30 -4.51
C ALA A 112 19.41 33.25 -4.31
N LEU A 113 19.55 32.72 -3.09
CA LEU A 113 20.47 31.61 -2.83
C LEU A 113 20.10 30.36 -3.64
N LYS A 114 18.81 30.02 -3.72
CA LYS A 114 18.33 28.91 -4.57
C LYS A 114 18.63 29.11 -6.05
N GLN A 115 18.44 30.33 -6.56
CA GLN A 115 18.78 30.67 -7.95
C GLN A 115 20.29 30.54 -8.24
N SER A 116 21.15 30.71 -7.23
CA SER A 116 22.59 30.51 -7.37
C SER A 116 23.02 29.02 -7.39
N CYS A 117 22.09 28.10 -7.12
CA CYS A 117 22.39 26.68 -7.09
C CYS A 117 22.40 26.06 -8.49
N HIS A 118 23.29 25.09 -8.70
CA HIS A 118 23.43 24.37 -9.96
C HIS A 118 22.36 23.27 -10.11
N GLY A 119 21.73 22.89 -9.00
CA GLY A 119 20.61 21.96 -8.98
C GLY A 119 19.83 22.05 -7.68
N MET A 120 18.59 21.54 -7.73
CA MET A 120 17.72 21.39 -6.57
C MET A 120 17.26 19.94 -6.48
N LEU A 121 17.31 19.37 -5.29
CA LEU A 121 16.85 18.02 -5.00
C LEU A 121 15.79 18.08 -3.90
N ARG A 122 14.72 17.31 -4.05
CA ARG A 122 13.71 17.15 -2.99
C ARG A 122 14.01 15.93 -2.13
N LEU A 123 13.29 15.78 -1.01
CA LEU A 123 13.26 14.52 -0.27
C LEU A 123 12.65 13.46 -1.19
N SER A 124 13.47 12.50 -1.59
CA SER A 124 13.25 11.75 -2.81
C SER A 124 12.82 10.31 -2.57
N SER A 125 12.47 9.60 -3.65
CA SER A 125 12.05 8.19 -3.67
C SER A 125 13.21 7.21 -3.39
N LEU A 126 14.10 7.51 -2.43
CA LEU A 126 15.23 6.65 -2.09
C LEU A 126 14.77 5.40 -1.35
N THR A 127 15.33 4.26 -1.74
CA THR A 127 15.41 3.08 -0.89
C THR A 127 16.36 3.39 0.27
N LEU A 128 15.82 3.53 1.47
CA LEU A 128 16.59 3.73 2.69
C LEU A 128 17.29 2.42 3.11
N PRO A 129 18.42 2.48 3.84
CA PRO A 129 19.17 1.28 4.26
C PRO A 129 18.29 0.22 4.94
N HIS A 130 18.52 -1.06 4.60
CA HIS A 130 17.88 -2.25 5.17
C HIS A 130 17.82 -2.41 6.71
N PRO A 131 18.61 -1.69 7.55
CA PRO A 131 18.36 -1.64 9.00
C PRO A 131 17.23 -0.70 9.46
N LEU A 132 16.65 0.15 8.59
CA LEU A 132 15.50 1.00 8.94
C LEU A 132 14.11 0.32 8.75
N PRO A 133 13.96 -0.69 7.89
CA PRO A 133 12.83 -1.61 7.94
C PRO A 133 12.73 -2.33 9.28
N ILE A 134 11.57 -2.28 9.92
CA ILE A 134 11.29 -3.04 11.13
C ILE A 134 10.36 -4.23 10.82
N TYR A 135 10.37 -5.24 11.66
CA TYR A 135 9.29 -6.21 11.72
C TYR A 135 8.17 -5.67 12.60
N LEU A 136 6.93 -5.74 12.13
CA LEU A 136 5.74 -5.47 12.95
C LEU A 136 5.15 -6.81 13.41
N ALA A 137 5.30 -7.12 14.69
CA ALA A 137 4.69 -8.27 15.35
C ALA A 137 3.26 -7.95 15.79
N SER A 138 2.40 -7.61 14.82
CA SER A 138 1.00 -7.29 15.07
C SER A 138 0.16 -7.52 13.82
N ALA A 139 -0.89 -8.34 13.95
CA ALA A 139 -1.88 -8.57 12.90
C ALA A 139 -2.94 -7.44 12.77
N SER A 140 -2.84 -6.36 13.54
CA SER A 140 -3.77 -5.23 13.49
C SER A 140 -3.55 -4.36 12.23
N PRO A 141 -4.54 -4.25 11.31
CA PRO A 141 -4.44 -3.38 10.13
C PRO A 141 -4.21 -1.91 10.53
N ARG A 142 -4.88 -1.46 11.60
CA ARG A 142 -4.72 -0.09 12.13
C ARG A 142 -3.26 0.23 12.51
N ARG A 143 -2.51 -0.75 13.02
CA ARG A 143 -1.09 -0.52 13.40
C ARG A 143 -0.18 -0.47 12.16
N HIS A 144 -0.48 -1.27 11.15
CA HIS A 144 0.15 -1.17 9.84
C HIS A 144 -0.08 0.23 9.23
N ASP A 145 -1.33 0.70 9.23
CA ASP A 145 -1.71 2.03 8.72
C ASP A 145 -1.03 3.16 9.50
N LEU A 146 -0.94 3.06 10.82
CA LEU A 146 -0.24 4.05 11.65
C LEU A 146 1.24 4.15 11.27
N LEU A 147 1.95 3.03 11.14
CA LEU A 147 3.36 3.04 10.72
C LEU A 147 3.54 3.58 9.30
N ASN A 148 2.62 3.24 8.38
CA ASN A 148 2.62 3.81 7.03
C ASN A 148 2.41 5.33 7.04
N SER A 149 1.52 5.84 7.90
CA SER A 149 1.24 7.29 8.02
C SER A 149 2.46 8.10 8.48
N ILE A 150 3.36 7.49 9.26
CA ILE A 150 4.63 8.09 9.69
C ILE A 150 5.83 7.57 8.88
N GLN A 151 5.57 6.91 7.75
CA GLN A 151 6.56 6.46 6.77
C GLN A 151 7.64 5.50 7.34
N ILE A 152 7.30 4.71 8.37
CA ILE A 152 8.15 3.64 8.85
C ILE A 152 7.96 2.42 7.95
N THR A 153 8.99 2.09 7.17
CA THR A 153 9.00 0.86 6.37
C THR A 153 8.98 -0.34 7.31
N HIS A 154 8.09 -1.28 7.07
CA HIS A 154 7.98 -2.46 7.92
C HIS A 154 7.42 -3.68 7.20
N GLU A 155 7.76 -4.85 7.71
CA GLU A 155 7.24 -6.14 7.27
C GLU A 155 6.41 -6.75 8.40
N VAL A 156 5.18 -7.16 8.11
CA VAL A 156 4.31 -7.77 9.13
C VAL A 156 4.76 -9.21 9.38
N LEU A 157 5.12 -9.51 10.63
CA LEU A 157 5.37 -10.89 11.05
C LEU A 157 4.06 -11.56 11.44
N ASN A 158 3.67 -12.57 10.67
CA ASN A 158 2.54 -13.42 10.97
C ASN A 158 2.93 -14.47 12.03
N VAL A 159 3.05 -14.01 13.27
CA VAL A 159 3.37 -14.85 14.43
C VAL A 159 2.09 -15.59 14.86
N PRO A 160 2.06 -16.94 14.90
CA PRO A 160 0.89 -17.69 15.33
C PRO A 160 0.48 -17.37 16.77
N SER A 161 -0.82 -17.36 17.05
CA SER A 161 -1.33 -17.29 18.43
C SER A 161 -0.90 -18.52 19.24
N PRO A 162 -0.56 -18.35 20.53
CA PRO A 162 -0.31 -19.47 21.41
C PRO A 162 -1.58 -20.34 21.55
N PRO A 163 -1.43 -21.64 21.85
CA PRO A 163 -2.57 -22.50 22.13
C PRO A 163 -3.30 -22.03 23.41
N GLY A 164 -4.61 -21.82 23.33
CA GLY A 164 -5.46 -21.38 24.44
C GLY A 164 -5.97 -19.95 24.28
N GLU A 165 -6.32 -19.31 25.40
CA GLU A 165 -6.64 -17.89 25.42
C GLU A 165 -5.35 -17.10 25.10
N ASP A 166 -5.39 -16.31 24.03
CA ASP A 166 -4.28 -15.42 23.66
C ASP A 166 -4.32 -14.23 24.63
N GLU A 167 -3.33 -14.17 25.54
CA GLU A 167 -3.13 -13.09 26.52
C GLU A 167 -4.13 -13.02 27.70
N PRO A 168 -4.25 -14.09 28.52
CA PRO A 168 -5.10 -14.06 29.70
C PRO A 168 -4.56 -13.04 30.72
N ARG A 169 -5.48 -12.34 31.40
CA ARG A 169 -5.13 -11.50 32.55
C ARG A 169 -4.75 -12.38 33.73
N LEU A 170 -3.61 -12.10 34.35
CA LEU A 170 -3.18 -12.82 35.55
C LEU A 170 -4.01 -12.40 36.77
N GLU A 171 -4.06 -13.28 37.78
CA GLU A 171 -4.79 -12.99 39.02
C GLU A 171 -4.22 -11.74 39.70
N GLN A 172 -5.10 -10.78 40.03
CA GLN A 172 -4.75 -9.48 40.62
C GLN A 172 -3.80 -8.60 39.77
N GLU A 173 -3.70 -8.86 38.47
CA GLU A 173 -2.86 -8.04 37.59
C GLU A 173 -3.49 -6.66 37.33
N ALA A 174 -2.75 -5.60 37.64
CA ALA A 174 -3.18 -4.23 37.35
C ALA A 174 -3.24 -4.00 35.83
N VAL A 175 -4.18 -3.17 35.37
CA VAL A 175 -4.40 -2.93 33.92
C VAL A 175 -3.14 -2.44 33.19
N LEU A 176 -2.33 -1.60 33.84
CA LEU A 176 -1.09 -1.09 33.27
C LEU A 176 -0.02 -2.19 33.11
N ASP A 177 0.04 -3.11 34.06
CA ASP A 177 0.99 -4.23 34.03
C ASP A 177 0.54 -5.27 33.00
N TYR A 178 -0.78 -5.50 32.89
CA TYR A 178 -1.38 -6.33 31.84
C TYR A 178 -1.00 -5.83 30.43
N VAL A 179 -1.23 -4.56 30.10
CA VAL A 179 -0.94 -4.04 28.75
C VAL A 179 0.56 -4.02 28.44
N ARG A 180 1.41 -3.77 29.43
CA ARG A 180 2.88 -3.89 29.32
C ARG A 180 3.29 -5.30 28.98
N ARG A 181 2.86 -6.24 29.83
CA ARG A 181 3.25 -7.64 29.74
C ARG A 181 2.78 -8.22 28.40
N THR A 182 1.54 -8.00 28.00
CA THR A 182 1.01 -8.54 26.74
C THR A 182 1.72 -7.96 25.50
N ALA A 183 2.07 -6.67 25.50
CA ALA A 183 2.92 -6.10 24.45
C ALA A 183 4.31 -6.74 24.41
N ARG A 184 4.92 -6.99 25.58
CA ARG A 184 6.22 -7.66 25.69
C ARG A 184 6.16 -9.14 25.30
N ASP A 185 5.14 -9.86 25.72
CA ASP A 185 4.92 -11.27 25.37
C ASP A 185 4.79 -11.43 23.85
N LYS A 186 4.14 -10.49 23.16
CA LYS A 186 4.12 -10.42 21.68
C LYS A 186 5.53 -10.24 21.09
N LEU A 187 6.35 -9.37 21.68
CA LEU A 187 7.73 -9.18 21.24
C LEU A 187 8.55 -10.45 21.40
N LEU A 188 8.50 -11.07 22.59
CA LEU A 188 9.25 -12.29 22.90
C LEU A 188 8.85 -13.44 21.98
N ARG A 189 7.55 -13.65 21.79
CA ARG A 189 7.01 -14.66 20.86
C ARG A 189 7.47 -14.39 19.42
N ALA A 190 7.51 -13.13 18.99
CA ALA A 190 8.01 -12.76 17.68
C ALA A 190 9.52 -12.98 17.52
N LEU A 191 10.30 -12.73 18.57
CA LEU A 191 11.74 -13.03 18.60
C LEU A 191 11.99 -14.55 18.51
N GLU A 192 11.23 -15.36 19.24
CA GLU A 192 11.28 -16.82 19.15
C GLU A 192 10.89 -17.32 17.76
N TRP A 193 9.78 -16.81 17.21
CA TRP A 193 9.34 -17.12 15.85
C TRP A 193 10.43 -16.79 14.83
N ARG A 194 11.05 -15.61 14.94
CA ARG A 194 12.15 -15.20 14.06
C ARG A 194 13.35 -16.13 14.17
N ALA A 195 13.71 -16.55 15.38
CA ALA A 195 14.82 -17.49 15.61
C ALA A 195 14.56 -18.87 14.99
N GLN A 196 13.30 -19.31 14.94
CA GLN A 196 12.90 -20.60 14.33
C GLN A 196 12.80 -20.54 12.80
N ASN A 197 12.76 -19.34 12.21
CA ASN A 197 12.57 -19.12 10.78
C ASN A 197 13.85 -18.57 10.15
N SER A 198 14.70 -19.45 9.61
CA SER A 198 16.00 -19.12 9.02
C SER A 198 15.95 -18.18 7.80
N GLY A 199 14.77 -17.97 7.20
CA GLY A 199 14.54 -16.99 6.14
C GLY A 199 14.33 -15.55 6.61
N LEU A 200 14.19 -15.32 7.93
CA LEU A 200 13.99 -14.00 8.51
C LEU A 200 15.32 -13.40 8.98
N ASP A 201 15.41 -12.07 8.89
CA ASP A 201 16.60 -11.28 9.25
C ASP A 201 16.74 -11.19 10.78
N GLN A 202 17.76 -11.85 11.33
CA GLN A 202 17.97 -11.99 12.77
C GLN A 202 18.44 -10.70 13.46
N GLU A 203 18.89 -9.70 12.71
CA GLU A 203 19.34 -8.42 13.25
C GLU A 203 18.25 -7.32 13.15
N ARG A 204 17.18 -7.57 12.38
CA ARG A 204 16.12 -6.58 12.16
C ARG A 204 15.29 -6.33 13.41
N ALA A 205 15.05 -5.06 13.74
CA ALA A 205 14.25 -4.68 14.89
C ALA A 205 12.81 -5.24 14.79
N ILE A 206 12.24 -5.67 15.91
CA ILE A 206 10.83 -6.10 15.99
C ILE A 206 10.07 -5.14 16.90
N LEU A 207 8.96 -4.58 16.39
CA LEU A 207 8.02 -3.77 17.15
C LEU A 207 6.74 -4.58 17.39
N SER A 208 6.31 -4.66 18.64
CA SER A 208 5.00 -5.15 19.04
C SER A 208 4.24 -4.05 19.79
N ALA A 209 2.93 -4.25 19.90
CA ALA A 209 2.07 -3.34 20.65
C ALA A 209 0.85 -4.08 21.20
N ASP A 210 0.38 -3.63 22.35
CA ASP A 210 -0.94 -3.98 22.85
C ASP A 210 -1.77 -2.75 23.20
N THR A 211 -3.09 -2.87 23.05
CA THR A 211 -4.04 -1.78 23.30
C THR A 211 -5.23 -2.32 24.07
N THR A 212 -5.47 -1.75 25.25
CA THR A 212 -6.56 -2.13 26.12
C THR A 212 -7.41 -0.92 26.47
N VAL A 213 -8.74 -1.11 26.48
CA VAL A 213 -9.71 -0.12 26.98
C VAL A 213 -10.13 -0.52 28.38
N CYS A 214 -10.09 0.41 29.33
CA CYS A 214 -10.52 0.13 30.70
C CYS A 214 -11.37 1.25 31.32
N MET A 215 -12.21 0.85 32.28
CA MET A 215 -12.97 1.76 33.14
C MET A 215 -12.76 1.31 34.58
N GLY A 216 -11.92 2.02 35.32
CA GLY A 216 -11.43 1.51 36.61
C GLY A 216 -10.53 0.29 36.41
N GLU A 217 -10.86 -0.82 37.08
CA GLU A 217 -10.15 -2.10 36.96
C GLU A 217 -10.76 -3.02 35.89
N ASP A 218 -11.89 -2.65 35.30
CA ASP A 218 -12.58 -3.44 34.29
C ASP A 218 -11.94 -3.23 32.92
N ILE A 219 -11.48 -4.33 32.31
CA ILE A 219 -10.89 -4.36 30.98
C ILE A 219 -11.95 -4.79 29.97
N PHE A 220 -12.09 -4.00 28.90
CA PHE A 220 -12.98 -4.29 27.78
C PHE A 220 -12.17 -4.96 26.68
N GLY A 221 -12.34 -6.27 26.53
CA GLY A 221 -11.74 -7.05 25.46
C GLY A 221 -12.41 -6.84 24.10
N LYS A 222 -11.96 -7.61 23.09
CA LYS A 222 -12.67 -7.68 21.81
C LYS A 222 -14.06 -8.28 22.05
N PRO A 223 -15.12 -7.72 21.43
CA PRO A 223 -16.46 -8.28 21.58
C PRO A 223 -16.50 -9.70 21.02
N ALA A 224 -17.09 -10.63 21.77
CA ALA A 224 -17.27 -12.01 21.31
C ALA A 224 -18.30 -12.09 20.17
N ASP A 225 -19.32 -11.23 20.20
CA ASP A 225 -20.39 -11.15 19.21
C ASP A 225 -21.00 -9.74 19.17
N VAL A 226 -22.02 -9.55 18.32
CA VAL A 226 -22.72 -8.26 18.15
C VAL A 226 -23.44 -7.80 19.42
N ALA A 227 -23.98 -8.73 20.22
CA ALA A 227 -24.68 -8.40 21.44
C ALA A 227 -23.70 -7.91 22.52
N ASP A 228 -22.54 -8.55 22.60
CA ASP A 228 -21.43 -8.13 23.46
C ASP A 228 -20.83 -6.80 23.01
N ALA A 229 -20.68 -6.57 21.71
CA ALA A 229 -20.28 -5.27 21.17
C ALA A 229 -21.27 -4.16 21.57
N ALA A 230 -22.57 -4.40 21.44
CA ALA A 230 -23.60 -3.44 21.85
C ALA A 230 -23.59 -3.19 23.37
N ARG A 231 -23.31 -4.23 24.18
CA ARG A 231 -23.14 -4.10 25.64
C ARG A 231 -21.93 -3.22 25.98
N ILE A 232 -20.76 -3.53 25.42
CA ILE A 232 -19.51 -2.76 25.60
C ILE A 232 -19.72 -1.30 25.22
N LEU A 233 -20.31 -1.02 24.06
CA LEU A 233 -20.58 0.34 23.58
C LEU A 233 -21.54 1.11 24.51
N ARG A 234 -22.60 0.46 25.00
CA ARG A 234 -23.53 1.08 25.97
C ARG A 234 -22.85 1.39 27.31
N GLU A 235 -21.96 0.51 27.77
CA GLU A 235 -21.23 0.71 29.02
C GLU A 235 -20.22 1.87 28.90
N LEU A 236 -19.53 1.98 27.76
CA LEU A 236 -18.57 3.06 27.50
C LEU A 236 -19.25 4.41 27.17
N SER A 237 -20.45 4.39 26.58
CA SER A 237 -21.14 5.61 26.14
C SER A 237 -21.50 6.55 27.30
N GLY A 238 -21.18 7.83 27.14
CA GLY A 238 -21.38 8.89 28.11
C GLY A 238 -20.47 8.79 29.34
N ARG A 239 -19.52 7.85 29.36
CA ARG A 239 -18.61 7.62 30.48
C ARG A 239 -17.16 7.81 30.07
N ARG A 240 -16.38 8.42 30.96
CA ARG A 240 -14.93 8.52 30.78
C ARG A 240 -14.31 7.15 30.98
N HIS A 241 -13.44 6.78 30.05
CA HIS A 241 -12.68 5.55 30.09
C HIS A 241 -11.25 5.82 29.61
N LYS A 242 -10.35 4.89 29.88
CA LYS A 242 -8.93 5.00 29.50
C LYS A 242 -8.63 4.05 28.37
N VAL A 243 -7.89 4.54 27.38
CA VAL A 243 -7.29 3.72 26.34
C VAL A 243 -5.79 3.73 26.60
N MET A 244 -5.25 2.54 26.92
CA MET A 244 -3.84 2.33 27.21
C MET A 244 -3.21 1.57 26.06
N THR A 245 -2.10 2.08 25.52
CA THR A 245 -1.31 1.39 24.50
C THR A 245 0.12 1.26 25.00
N ALA A 246 0.62 0.03 25.05
CA ALA A 246 2.03 -0.26 25.29
C ALA A 246 2.71 -0.67 23.97
N LEU A 247 3.94 -0.21 23.80
CA LEU A 247 4.83 -0.53 22.69
C LEU A 247 6.08 -1.22 23.25
N SER A 248 6.49 -2.31 22.62
CA SER A 248 7.73 -3.00 22.94
C SER A 248 8.57 -3.15 21.67
N LEU A 249 9.83 -2.75 21.72
CA LEU A 249 10.77 -2.78 20.60
C LEU A 249 12.00 -3.61 20.98
N GLY A 250 12.30 -4.64 20.21
CA GLY A 250 13.51 -5.46 20.37
C GLY A 250 14.54 -5.14 19.29
N VAL A 251 15.76 -4.78 19.67
CA VAL A 251 16.89 -4.49 18.77
C VAL A 251 18.17 -5.10 19.32
N GLY A 252 18.81 -6.02 18.58
CA GLY A 252 20.13 -6.56 18.97
C GLY A 252 20.20 -7.14 20.39
N GLY A 253 19.10 -7.75 20.88
CA GLY A 253 19.00 -8.28 22.24
C GLY A 253 18.69 -7.24 23.34
N VAL A 254 18.47 -5.98 22.97
CA VAL A 254 18.02 -4.91 23.87
C VAL A 254 16.53 -4.67 23.66
N GLU A 255 15.79 -4.59 24.77
CA GLU A 255 14.35 -4.30 24.78
C GLU A 255 14.08 -2.86 25.22
N PHE A 256 13.25 -2.16 24.46
CA PHE A 256 12.75 -0.83 24.80
C PHE A 256 11.23 -0.90 24.97
N GLU A 257 10.71 -0.18 25.97
CA GLU A 257 9.28 -0.11 26.24
C GLU A 257 8.81 1.34 26.31
N SER A 258 7.63 1.61 25.78
CA SER A 258 6.97 2.91 25.88
C SER A 258 5.46 2.73 26.06
N ILE A 259 4.83 3.65 26.78
CA ILE A 259 3.39 3.59 27.06
C ILE A 259 2.75 4.94 26.83
N SER A 260 1.63 4.89 26.13
CA SER A 260 0.72 6.01 25.98
C SER A 260 -0.58 5.69 26.72
N ILE A 261 -1.02 6.63 27.57
CA ILE A 261 -2.32 6.58 28.25
C ILE A 261 -3.11 7.78 27.78
N SER A 262 -4.31 7.52 27.26
CA SER A 262 -5.27 8.55 26.87
C SER A 262 -6.59 8.35 27.61
N GLU A 263 -7.24 9.45 27.99
CA GLU A 263 -8.61 9.45 28.50
C GLU A 263 -9.55 9.86 27.39
N ASP A 264 -10.60 9.08 27.19
CA ASP A 264 -11.60 9.30 26.14
C ASP A 264 -13.02 9.31 26.72
N LEU A 265 -13.93 9.98 26.02
CA LEU A 265 -15.35 10.06 26.35
C LEU A 265 -16.15 9.64 25.10
N THR A 266 -16.56 8.38 25.07
CA THR A 266 -17.40 7.87 23.98
C THR A 266 -18.75 8.56 24.09
N THR A 267 -19.15 9.31 23.07
CA THR A 267 -20.48 9.90 23.01
C THR A 267 -21.31 9.12 21.98
N MET A 268 -22.31 8.36 22.42
CA MET A 268 -23.40 7.93 21.55
C MET A 268 -24.63 8.77 21.85
N SER A 269 -25.18 9.40 20.82
CA SER A 269 -26.50 10.03 20.88
C SER A 269 -27.57 8.94 20.87
N LEU A 270 -28.13 8.63 22.04
CA LEU A 270 -29.41 7.93 22.16
C LEU A 270 -30.50 9.00 22.19
N SER A 271 -31.12 9.32 21.05
CA SER A 271 -32.20 10.30 21.02
C SER A 271 -33.49 9.70 21.60
N SER A 272 -33.74 9.99 22.87
CA SER A 272 -35.11 10.06 23.42
C SER A 272 -35.71 11.40 23.02
N PHE A 273 -36.72 11.37 22.16
CA PHE A 273 -37.44 12.52 21.63
C PHE A 273 -38.31 13.18 22.71
N SER A 274 -38.16 14.48 23.00
CA SER A 274 -39.25 15.37 23.45
C SER A 274 -38.89 16.89 23.49
N ILE A 275 -39.52 17.64 22.57
CA ILE A 275 -40.37 18.84 22.81
C ILE A 275 -39.73 20.24 23.11
N ARG A 276 -39.90 21.14 22.12
CA ARG A 276 -40.16 22.62 22.14
C ARG A 276 -39.01 23.53 22.63
N LEU A 277 -38.79 24.75 22.16
CA LEU A 277 -39.70 25.76 21.60
C LEU A 277 -38.92 26.83 20.78
N ALA A 278 -39.55 27.23 19.67
CA ALA A 278 -39.45 28.46 18.88
C ALA A 278 -39.06 29.78 19.60
N LEU A 279 -38.34 30.67 18.90
CA LEU A 279 -38.66 32.11 18.63
C LEU A 279 -37.50 32.71 17.77
N ALA A 280 -37.67 33.04 16.48
CA ALA A 280 -38.36 34.19 15.87
C ALA A 280 -37.52 35.50 15.79
N GLY A 281 -37.34 36.00 14.55
CA GLY A 281 -36.93 37.36 14.19
C GLY A 281 -35.64 37.38 13.34
N LEU A 282 -35.56 37.96 12.13
CA LEU A 282 -36.43 38.90 11.44
C LEU A 282 -36.06 38.91 9.93
N LEU A 283 -37.04 39.23 9.09
CA LEU A 283 -36.98 39.31 7.63
C LEU A 283 -36.02 40.39 7.09
N CYS A 284 -35.43 40.18 5.90
CA CYS A 284 -35.78 40.96 4.70
C CYS A 284 -35.14 40.43 3.41
N THR A 285 -35.91 40.58 2.34
CA THR A 285 -35.82 40.05 0.98
C THR A 285 -34.71 40.64 0.11
N SER A 286 -34.16 39.84 -0.80
CA SER A 286 -34.13 40.21 -2.23
C SER A 286 -33.95 38.98 -3.12
N THR A 287 -34.89 38.82 -4.05
CA THR A 287 -34.81 37.89 -5.17
C THR A 287 -33.97 38.51 -6.28
N LEU A 288 -32.87 37.87 -6.66
CA LEU A 288 -32.31 37.98 -8.00
C LEU A 288 -31.99 36.57 -8.47
N ALA A 289 -32.77 36.10 -9.44
CA ALA A 289 -32.40 34.96 -10.25
C ALA A 289 -31.11 35.33 -11.00
N HIS A 290 -30.04 34.58 -10.72
CA HIS A 290 -28.82 34.56 -11.52
C HIS A 290 -28.59 33.12 -11.96
N ALA A 291 -28.14 32.95 -13.19
CA ALA A 291 -27.72 31.68 -13.76
C ALA A 291 -26.80 30.96 -12.75
N ALA A 292 -27.06 29.68 -12.48
CA ALA A 292 -26.49 28.95 -11.36
C ALA A 292 -24.95 28.94 -11.38
N ASP A 293 -24.34 29.83 -10.60
CA ASP A 293 -22.91 29.80 -10.30
C ASP A 293 -22.64 28.55 -9.45
N ARG A 294 -21.74 27.68 -9.94
CA ARG A 294 -21.23 26.55 -9.14
C ARG A 294 -20.66 27.08 -7.83
N PRO A 295 -21.00 26.49 -6.67
CA PRO A 295 -20.45 26.92 -5.38
C PRO A 295 -18.92 26.96 -5.41
N ALA A 296 -18.31 28.05 -4.90
CA ALA A 296 -16.85 28.24 -4.92
C ALA A 296 -16.09 27.09 -4.23
N ALA A 297 -16.72 26.45 -3.25
CA ALA A 297 -16.18 25.27 -2.57
C ALA A 297 -15.93 24.08 -3.51
N LEU A 298 -16.74 23.88 -4.56
CA LEU A 298 -16.50 22.83 -5.55
C LEU A 298 -15.25 23.09 -6.36
N LYS A 299 -15.01 24.35 -6.75
CA LYS A 299 -13.79 24.72 -7.45
C LYS A 299 -12.54 24.46 -6.60
N ALA A 300 -12.61 24.75 -5.30
CA ALA A 300 -11.53 24.43 -4.38
C ALA A 300 -11.29 22.91 -4.26
N LEU A 301 -12.35 22.10 -4.29
CA LEU A 301 -12.24 20.63 -4.27
C LEU A 301 -11.70 20.08 -5.61
N GLU A 302 -12.04 20.69 -6.74
CA GLU A 302 -11.44 20.37 -8.05
C GLU A 302 -9.94 20.66 -8.07
N GLU A 303 -9.52 21.79 -7.52
CA GLU A 303 -8.10 22.16 -7.37
C GLU A 303 -7.34 21.21 -6.42
N GLN A 304 -8.05 20.52 -5.52
CA GLN A 304 -7.52 19.46 -4.66
C GLN A 304 -7.55 18.06 -5.30
N GLY A 305 -7.96 17.95 -6.57
CA GLY A 305 -7.89 16.71 -7.35
C GLY A 305 -9.17 15.86 -7.36
N LEU A 306 -10.31 16.38 -6.91
CA LEU A 306 -11.60 15.71 -7.10
C LEU A 306 -12.18 16.02 -8.48
N SER A 307 -12.72 15.02 -9.15
CA SER A 307 -13.47 15.21 -10.40
C SER A 307 -14.96 15.32 -10.11
N ILE A 308 -15.54 16.51 -10.27
CA ILE A 308 -16.96 16.77 -10.02
C ILE A 308 -17.78 16.41 -11.26
N VAL A 309 -18.84 15.62 -11.09
CA VAL A 309 -19.67 15.11 -12.18
C VAL A 309 -20.95 15.92 -12.34
N GLY A 310 -21.77 16.00 -11.29
CA GLY A 310 -23.07 16.68 -11.35
C GLY A 310 -23.83 16.62 -10.03
N GLU A 311 -25.02 17.23 -10.01
CA GLU A 311 -25.91 17.24 -8.84
C GLU A 311 -26.86 16.04 -8.81
N PHE A 312 -27.22 15.60 -7.60
CA PHE A 312 -28.28 14.63 -7.35
C PHE A 312 -28.97 14.92 -6.00
N ASP A 313 -30.15 14.33 -5.78
CA ASP A 313 -30.92 14.47 -4.55
C ASP A 313 -30.42 13.51 -3.46
N ALA A 314 -30.17 14.03 -2.26
CA ALA A 314 -29.74 13.24 -1.10
C ALA A 314 -30.84 13.16 -0.01
N PRO A 315 -30.77 12.15 0.88
CA PRO A 315 -31.70 12.03 2.00
C PRO A 315 -31.77 13.29 2.88
N GLY A 316 -32.91 13.52 3.52
CA GLY A 316 -33.13 14.68 4.39
C GLY A 316 -33.39 16.00 3.65
N GLY A 317 -33.67 15.94 2.34
CA GLY A 317 -33.92 17.13 1.51
C GLY A 317 -32.65 17.90 1.15
N LEU A 318 -31.48 17.32 1.36
CA LEU A 318 -30.20 17.90 0.98
C LEU A 318 -29.97 17.74 -0.52
N LYS A 319 -29.35 18.76 -1.13
CA LYS A 319 -28.74 18.64 -2.46
C LYS A 319 -27.31 18.15 -2.31
N ALA A 320 -26.87 17.29 -3.22
CA ALA A 320 -25.50 16.77 -3.20
C ALA A 320 -24.89 16.79 -4.61
N TRP A 321 -23.56 16.77 -4.65
CA TRP A 321 -22.77 16.63 -5.86
C TRP A 321 -22.07 15.28 -5.86
N GLY A 322 -22.17 14.58 -6.99
CA GLY A 322 -21.40 13.38 -7.26
C GLY A 322 -20.01 13.77 -7.74
N ALA A 323 -18.98 13.17 -7.13
CA ALA A 323 -17.59 13.38 -7.48
C ALA A 323 -16.83 12.04 -7.44
N TYR A 324 -15.62 12.01 -7.98
CA TYR A 324 -14.73 10.87 -7.83
C TYR A 324 -13.27 11.27 -7.67
N SER A 325 -12.50 10.35 -7.08
CA SER A 325 -11.04 10.37 -7.06
C SER A 325 -10.56 8.93 -7.27
N GLY A 326 -9.77 8.69 -8.32
CA GLY A 326 -9.47 7.34 -8.79
C GLY A 326 -10.76 6.59 -9.19
N ASN A 327 -10.94 5.36 -8.70
CA ASN A 327 -12.17 4.56 -8.89
C ASN A 327 -13.21 4.77 -7.77
N ARG A 328 -13.03 5.75 -6.87
CA ARG A 328 -13.91 5.93 -5.72
C ARG A 328 -14.91 7.05 -5.95
N ALA A 329 -16.19 6.72 -5.99
CA ALA A 329 -17.28 7.69 -5.99
C ALA A 329 -17.48 8.32 -4.61
N LEU A 330 -17.75 9.62 -4.58
CA LEU A 330 -17.90 10.45 -3.39
C LEU A 330 -19.13 11.34 -3.53
N ALA A 331 -19.84 11.54 -2.42
CA ALA A 331 -20.91 12.54 -2.33
C ALA A 331 -20.39 13.79 -1.59
N ILE A 332 -20.75 14.95 -2.10
CA ILE A 332 -20.48 16.26 -1.48
C ILE A 332 -21.83 16.91 -1.19
N TYR A 333 -22.21 16.98 0.08
CA TYR A 333 -23.51 17.46 0.51
C TYR A 333 -23.50 18.97 0.72
N ASN A 334 -24.50 19.66 0.16
CA ASN A 334 -24.73 21.07 0.45
C ASN A 334 -25.40 21.17 1.83
N LEU A 335 -24.84 21.96 2.73
CA LEU A 335 -25.50 22.27 4.00
C LEU A 335 -26.65 23.28 3.77
N PRO A 336 -27.67 23.32 4.65
CA PRO A 336 -28.84 24.18 4.46
C PRO A 336 -28.56 25.68 4.36
N ASP A 337 -27.39 26.14 4.82
CA ASP A 337 -26.98 27.54 4.72
C ASP A 337 -26.57 27.96 3.30
N GLY A 338 -26.36 27.00 2.39
CA GLY A 338 -25.92 27.25 1.01
C GLY A 338 -24.51 27.83 0.88
N GLN A 339 -23.75 27.92 1.98
CA GLN A 339 -22.39 28.46 2.03
C GLN A 339 -21.35 27.37 2.36
N HIS A 340 -21.78 26.29 3.01
CA HIS A 340 -20.91 25.21 3.43
C HIS A 340 -21.27 23.90 2.74
N MET A 341 -20.24 23.07 2.55
CA MET A 341 -20.35 21.74 1.97
C MET A 341 -19.68 20.72 2.88
N MET A 342 -20.24 19.52 2.95
CA MET A 342 -19.70 18.39 3.69
C MET A 342 -19.30 17.28 2.72
N VAL A 343 -18.04 16.90 2.72
CA VAL A 343 -17.53 15.76 1.95
C VAL A 343 -17.44 14.56 2.88
N GLY A 344 -18.08 13.45 2.54
CA GLY A 344 -17.96 12.24 3.37
C GLY A 344 -19.08 11.23 3.17
N THR A 345 -19.11 10.24 4.07
CA THR A 345 -20.12 9.20 4.10
C THR A 345 -21.31 9.65 4.96
N MET A 346 -22.52 9.46 4.45
CA MET A 346 -23.73 9.66 5.25
C MET A 346 -24.00 8.38 6.04
N ILE A 347 -24.38 8.52 7.31
CA ILE A 347 -24.70 7.41 8.20
C ILE A 347 -26.16 7.55 8.65
N ASP A 348 -26.95 6.48 8.62
CA ASP A 348 -28.33 6.51 9.09
C ASP A 348 -28.44 6.36 10.62
N ALA A 349 -29.68 6.35 11.13
CA ALA A 349 -29.95 6.16 12.55
C ALA A 349 -29.55 4.78 13.10
N ASN A 350 -29.31 3.79 12.22
CA ASN A 350 -28.86 2.45 12.58
C ASN A 350 -27.32 2.35 12.59
N GLY A 351 -26.61 3.39 12.17
CA GLY A 351 -25.16 3.37 12.02
C GLY A 351 -24.69 2.78 10.69
N GLU A 352 -25.60 2.55 9.75
CA GLU A 352 -25.27 2.01 8.43
C GLU A 352 -24.88 3.12 7.46
N GLU A 353 -23.90 2.85 6.60
CA GLU A 353 -23.53 3.77 5.53
C GLU A 353 -24.68 3.94 4.54
N VAL A 354 -25.23 5.14 4.48
CA VAL A 354 -26.23 5.53 3.51
C VAL A 354 -25.52 5.94 2.25
N ARG A 355 -25.53 5.04 1.27
CA ARG A 355 -25.12 5.38 -0.08
C ARG A 355 -26.29 6.05 -0.80
N PRO A 356 -26.19 7.35 -1.15
CA PRO A 356 -27.33 8.04 -1.73
C PRO A 356 -27.76 7.43 -3.06
N ALA A 357 -29.08 7.27 -3.23
CA ALA A 357 -29.64 6.80 -4.49
C ALA A 357 -29.23 7.75 -5.64
N GLY A 358 -28.76 7.19 -6.75
CA GLY A 358 -28.30 7.95 -7.91
C GLY A 358 -26.82 8.35 -7.91
N LEU A 359 -26.08 8.22 -6.80
CA LEU A 359 -24.64 8.54 -6.78
C LEU A 359 -23.86 7.66 -7.77
N ASP A 360 -24.08 6.36 -7.75
CA ASP A 360 -23.40 5.44 -8.67
C ASP A 360 -23.80 5.65 -10.12
N GLU A 361 -25.10 5.80 -10.38
CA GLU A 361 -25.62 6.01 -11.72
C GLU A 361 -25.04 7.28 -12.36
N LEU A 362 -24.81 8.31 -11.55
CA LEU A 362 -24.19 9.55 -11.97
C LEU A 362 -22.67 9.40 -12.17
N VAL A 363 -21.97 8.79 -11.22
CA VAL A 363 -20.49 8.87 -11.13
C VAL A 363 -19.78 7.72 -11.84
N GLN A 364 -20.32 6.49 -11.79
CA GLN A 364 -19.66 5.31 -12.38
C GLN A 364 -19.39 5.45 -13.89
N PRO A 365 -20.31 5.98 -14.72
CA PRO A 365 -20.02 6.19 -16.14
C PRO A 365 -18.88 7.20 -16.38
N ALA A 366 -18.75 8.21 -15.52
CA ALA A 366 -17.69 9.22 -15.62
C ALA A 366 -16.33 8.62 -15.24
N ILE A 367 -16.26 7.84 -14.16
CA ILE A 367 -15.07 7.07 -13.78
C ILE A 367 -14.65 6.15 -14.93
N ALA A 368 -15.60 5.36 -15.46
CA ALA A 368 -15.32 4.41 -16.53
C ALA A 368 -14.77 5.10 -17.77
N LYS A 369 -15.39 6.20 -18.19
CA LYS A 369 -14.93 6.99 -19.34
C LYS A 369 -13.53 7.56 -19.12
N ASP A 370 -13.23 8.11 -17.95
CA ASP A 370 -11.91 8.68 -17.64
C ASP A 370 -10.82 7.60 -17.60
N MET A 371 -11.05 6.51 -16.86
CA MET A 371 -10.08 5.44 -16.69
C MET A 371 -9.83 4.68 -18.01
N LEU A 372 -10.89 4.27 -18.72
CA LEU A 372 -10.72 3.61 -20.03
C LEU A 372 -10.08 4.55 -21.04
N GLY A 373 -10.44 5.83 -21.05
CA GLY A 373 -9.83 6.83 -21.92
C GLY A 373 -8.33 7.03 -21.66
N LYS A 374 -7.87 6.87 -20.42
CA LYS A 374 -6.44 6.87 -20.07
C LYS A 374 -5.75 5.58 -20.53
N LEU A 375 -6.36 4.42 -20.26
CA LEU A 375 -5.85 3.10 -20.67
C LEU A 375 -5.74 2.93 -22.19
N GLU A 376 -6.74 3.40 -22.94
CA GLU A 376 -6.76 3.33 -24.41
C GLU A 376 -5.63 4.15 -25.04
N LYS A 377 -5.25 5.27 -24.41
CA LYS A 377 -4.16 6.16 -24.86
C LYS A 377 -2.77 5.66 -24.44
N SER A 378 -2.67 4.74 -23.48
CA SER A 378 -1.40 4.12 -23.12
C SER A 378 -0.84 3.32 -24.29
N ARG A 379 0.49 3.17 -24.33
CA ARG A 379 1.14 2.24 -25.25
C ARG A 379 1.00 0.82 -24.68
N TRP A 380 0.02 0.08 -25.17
CA TRP A 380 -0.22 -1.31 -24.81
C TRP A 380 0.15 -2.28 -25.94
N ILE A 381 0.44 -3.52 -25.55
CA ILE A 381 0.72 -4.65 -26.45
C ILE A 381 -0.54 -5.51 -26.53
N LYS A 382 -0.96 -5.81 -27.77
CA LYS A 382 -2.12 -6.67 -28.02
C LYS A 382 -1.80 -8.12 -27.73
N ASP A 383 -2.74 -8.84 -27.13
CA ASP A 383 -2.71 -10.29 -26.99
C ASP A 383 -4.13 -10.86 -27.08
N GLY A 384 -4.44 -11.54 -28.19
CA GLY A 384 -5.78 -12.03 -28.54
C GLY A 384 -6.40 -11.37 -29.77
N ASP A 385 -7.67 -11.71 -30.04
CA ASP A 385 -8.43 -11.20 -31.19
C ASP A 385 -8.89 -9.74 -30.96
N ASP A 386 -8.76 -8.90 -31.98
CA ASP A 386 -9.25 -7.52 -31.98
C ASP A 386 -10.78 -7.43 -31.78
N LYS A 387 -11.50 -8.51 -32.11
CA LYS A 387 -12.96 -8.63 -32.02
C LYS A 387 -13.43 -9.35 -30.76
N ALA A 388 -12.53 -9.68 -29.84
CA ALA A 388 -12.93 -10.35 -28.60
C ALA A 388 -13.94 -9.48 -27.83
N PRO A 389 -15.05 -10.06 -27.35
CA PRO A 389 -16.13 -9.31 -26.69
C PRO A 389 -15.71 -8.73 -25.33
N ARG A 390 -14.60 -9.20 -24.75
CA ARG A 390 -14.07 -8.73 -23.48
C ARG A 390 -12.64 -8.23 -23.66
N VAL A 391 -12.37 -7.03 -23.17
CA VAL A 391 -11.03 -6.42 -23.13
C VAL A 391 -10.61 -6.28 -21.67
N VAL A 392 -9.39 -6.73 -21.36
CA VAL A 392 -8.78 -6.57 -20.05
C VAL A 392 -7.43 -5.87 -20.24
N TYR A 393 -7.23 -4.74 -19.57
CA TYR A 393 -5.93 -4.08 -19.51
C TYR A 393 -5.11 -4.70 -18.40
N VAL A 394 -3.83 -4.97 -18.67
CA VAL A 394 -2.97 -5.70 -17.73
C VAL A 394 -1.64 -4.97 -17.58
N PHE A 395 -1.42 -4.35 -16.43
CA PHE A 395 -0.11 -3.81 -16.09
C PHE A 395 0.88 -4.96 -15.85
N THR A 396 1.90 -5.03 -16.69
CA THR A 396 2.79 -6.19 -16.82
C THR A 396 4.24 -5.77 -16.58
N ASP A 397 4.90 -6.38 -15.59
CA ASP A 397 6.35 -6.26 -15.39
C ASP A 397 7.04 -7.54 -15.92
N PRO A 398 8.09 -7.43 -16.73
CA PRO A 398 8.78 -8.58 -17.34
C PRO A 398 9.53 -9.46 -16.32
N ASN A 399 9.83 -8.95 -15.13
CA ASN A 399 10.43 -9.73 -14.06
C ASN A 399 9.39 -10.29 -13.07
N CYS A 400 8.09 -10.10 -13.31
CA CYS A 400 7.04 -10.59 -12.44
C CYS A 400 6.66 -12.04 -12.76
N PRO A 401 6.90 -13.02 -11.86
CA PRO A 401 6.49 -14.41 -12.09
C PRO A 401 4.96 -14.54 -12.17
N TYR A 402 4.21 -13.75 -11.40
CA TYR A 402 2.73 -13.78 -11.43
C TYR A 402 2.16 -13.21 -12.72
N CYS A 403 2.83 -12.26 -13.38
CA CYS A 403 2.40 -11.79 -14.70
C CYS A 403 2.44 -12.93 -15.72
N MET A 404 3.49 -13.75 -15.65
CA MET A 404 3.66 -14.88 -16.56
C MET A 404 2.67 -16.01 -16.25
N GLN A 405 2.41 -16.25 -14.95
CA GLN A 405 1.37 -17.17 -14.51
C GLN A 405 -0.02 -16.73 -15.00
N PHE A 406 -0.38 -15.46 -14.82
CA PHE A 406 -1.64 -14.91 -15.34
C PHE A 406 -1.72 -15.03 -16.86
N TRP A 407 -0.64 -14.71 -17.58
CA TRP A 407 -0.57 -14.88 -19.04
C TRP A 407 -0.85 -16.33 -19.46
N GLN A 408 -0.28 -17.31 -18.74
CA GLN A 408 -0.52 -18.74 -18.97
C GLN A 408 -1.97 -19.13 -18.66
N MET A 409 -2.51 -18.67 -17.52
CA MET A 409 -3.89 -18.92 -17.12
C MET A 409 -4.87 -18.37 -18.15
N ALA A 410 -4.60 -17.18 -18.70
CA ALA A 410 -5.51 -16.53 -19.66
C ALA A 410 -5.56 -17.21 -21.04
N ARG A 411 -4.62 -18.10 -21.39
CA ARG A 411 -4.50 -18.69 -22.74
C ARG A 411 -5.81 -19.30 -23.27
N PRO A 412 -6.58 -20.11 -22.53
CA PRO A 412 -7.82 -20.69 -23.07
C PRO A 412 -8.86 -19.66 -23.51
N TRP A 413 -8.94 -18.52 -22.83
CA TRP A 413 -9.86 -17.43 -23.17
C TRP A 413 -9.37 -16.56 -24.31
N VAL A 414 -8.06 -16.29 -24.33
CA VAL A 414 -7.41 -15.49 -25.36
C VAL A 414 -7.39 -16.23 -26.70
N GLU A 415 -7.00 -17.49 -26.70
CA GLU A 415 -6.91 -18.34 -27.91
C GLU A 415 -8.27 -18.72 -28.47
N SER A 416 -9.32 -18.81 -27.62
CA SER A 416 -10.70 -18.99 -28.09
C SER A 416 -11.34 -17.71 -28.62
N GLY A 417 -10.64 -16.56 -28.59
CA GLY A 417 -11.15 -15.27 -29.05
C GLY A 417 -12.20 -14.65 -28.12
N LYS A 418 -12.38 -15.17 -26.90
CA LYS A 418 -13.36 -14.66 -25.93
C LYS A 418 -12.85 -13.43 -25.17
N VAL A 419 -11.54 -13.33 -24.98
CA VAL A 419 -10.88 -12.25 -24.24
C VAL A 419 -9.70 -11.70 -25.06
N GLN A 420 -9.51 -10.40 -25.04
CA GLN A 420 -8.28 -9.73 -25.48
C GLN A 420 -7.61 -9.10 -24.26
N LEU A 421 -6.33 -9.40 -24.08
CA LEU A 421 -5.48 -8.69 -23.13
C LEU A 421 -4.78 -7.53 -23.83
N ARG A 422 -4.74 -6.38 -23.16
CA ARG A 422 -3.95 -5.22 -23.55
C ARG A 422 -2.89 -4.98 -22.50
N HIS A 423 -1.69 -5.51 -22.75
CA HIS A 423 -0.59 -5.45 -21.80
C HIS A 423 0.04 -4.06 -21.78
N ILE A 424 -0.06 -3.38 -20.65
CA ILE A 424 0.58 -2.10 -20.40
C ILE A 424 1.88 -2.38 -19.65
N MET A 425 3.02 -2.17 -20.30
CA MET A 425 4.31 -2.52 -19.70
C MET A 425 4.71 -1.50 -18.62
N VAL A 426 5.27 -2.00 -17.52
CA VAL A 426 5.87 -1.22 -16.42
C VAL A 426 7.24 -1.78 -16.06
N GLY A 427 8.04 -1.02 -15.30
CA GLY A 427 9.42 -1.37 -14.96
C GLY A 427 9.75 -1.24 -13.47
N ILE A 428 8.96 -1.84 -12.58
CA ILE A 428 8.95 -1.52 -11.14
C ILE A 428 9.60 -2.57 -10.22
N LEU A 429 9.74 -3.83 -10.64
CA LEU A 429 10.11 -4.91 -9.72
C LEU A 429 11.62 -5.13 -9.56
N ALA A 430 12.40 -4.92 -10.62
CA ALA A 430 13.84 -5.11 -10.59
C ALA A 430 14.55 -4.05 -11.45
N PRO A 431 15.85 -3.78 -11.22
CA PRO A 431 16.60 -2.81 -12.02
C PRO A 431 16.58 -3.10 -13.53
N SER A 432 16.42 -4.38 -13.92
CA SER A 432 16.33 -4.79 -15.31
C SER A 432 14.92 -4.68 -15.91
N SER A 433 13.88 -4.42 -15.10
CA SER A 433 12.48 -4.43 -15.55
C SER A 433 12.22 -3.36 -16.62
N SER A 434 12.63 -2.12 -16.39
CA SER A 434 12.47 -1.04 -17.39
C SER A 434 13.20 -1.33 -18.69
N LEU A 435 14.43 -1.87 -18.63
CA LEU A 435 15.22 -2.24 -19.80
C LEU A 435 14.59 -3.39 -20.60
N LYS A 436 14.02 -4.39 -19.92
CA LYS A 436 13.30 -5.50 -20.55
C LYS A 436 11.97 -5.06 -21.14
N SER A 437 11.21 -4.23 -20.43
CA SER A 437 9.96 -3.63 -20.93
C SER A 437 10.24 -2.80 -22.19
N ALA A 438 11.33 -2.03 -22.19
CA ALA A 438 11.76 -1.29 -23.36
C ALA A 438 12.17 -2.20 -24.53
N ALA A 439 12.88 -3.30 -24.26
CA ALA A 439 13.22 -4.29 -25.29
C ALA A 439 11.97 -4.90 -25.95
N ILE A 440 10.94 -5.22 -25.16
CA ILE A 440 9.67 -5.76 -25.67
C ILE A 440 8.92 -4.69 -26.48
N LEU A 441 8.78 -3.48 -25.95
CA LEU A 441 8.06 -2.39 -26.63
C LEU A 441 8.76 -1.91 -27.92
N ALA A 442 10.09 -1.97 -27.96
CA ALA A 442 10.89 -1.59 -29.13
C ALA A 442 11.03 -2.72 -30.17
N ALA A 443 10.58 -3.93 -29.87
CA ALA A 443 10.64 -5.05 -30.80
C ALA A 443 9.82 -4.76 -32.06
N LYS A 444 10.26 -5.31 -33.20
CA LYS A 444 9.50 -5.22 -34.47
C LYS A 444 8.09 -5.78 -34.34
N ASP A 445 7.92 -6.79 -33.47
CA ASP A 445 6.64 -7.39 -33.10
C ASP A 445 6.58 -7.52 -31.56
N PRO A 446 6.04 -6.50 -30.87
CA PRO A 446 5.95 -6.48 -29.41
C PRO A 446 5.10 -7.62 -28.84
N THR A 447 4.04 -8.03 -29.56
CA THR A 447 3.18 -9.15 -29.14
C THR A 447 3.97 -10.45 -29.14
N LYS A 448 4.69 -10.72 -30.22
CA LYS A 448 5.55 -11.90 -30.29
C LYS A 448 6.65 -11.87 -29.24
N ALA A 449 7.31 -10.72 -29.05
CA ALA A 449 8.36 -10.55 -28.06
C ALA A 449 7.86 -10.80 -26.62
N LEU A 450 6.68 -10.30 -26.28
CA LEU A 450 6.05 -10.54 -24.98
C LEU A 450 5.73 -12.02 -24.79
N ASN A 451 5.10 -12.66 -25.79
CA ASN A 451 4.73 -14.08 -25.71
C ASN A 451 5.95 -15.00 -25.57
N GLU A 452 7.02 -14.76 -26.34
CA GLU A 452 8.28 -15.50 -26.23
C GLU A 452 8.94 -15.29 -24.88
N HIS A 453 8.94 -14.04 -24.39
CA HIS A 453 9.44 -13.71 -23.06
C HIS A 453 8.66 -14.45 -21.96
N SER A 454 7.33 -14.45 -22.03
CA SER A 454 6.47 -15.12 -21.05
C SER A 454 6.67 -16.62 -21.03
N LEU A 455 6.72 -17.25 -22.21
CA LEU A 455 6.98 -18.68 -22.32
C LEU A 455 8.37 -19.06 -21.78
N ALA A 456 9.39 -18.23 -22.02
CA ALA A 456 10.74 -18.46 -21.52
C ALA A 456 10.80 -18.34 -19.98
N MET A 457 10.20 -17.29 -19.41
CA MET A 457 10.16 -17.04 -17.97
C MET A 457 9.40 -18.12 -17.18
N LEU A 458 8.38 -18.73 -17.78
CA LEU A 458 7.66 -19.87 -17.20
C LEU A 458 8.54 -21.12 -17.07
N LYS A 459 9.48 -21.31 -18.00
CA LYS A 459 10.42 -22.45 -17.98
C LYS A 459 11.61 -22.18 -17.05
N ASP A 460 12.13 -20.97 -17.10
CA ASP A 460 13.28 -20.53 -16.31
C ASP A 460 13.13 -19.04 -15.99
N ARG A 461 13.05 -18.73 -14.68
CA ARG A 461 12.85 -17.35 -14.18
C ARG A 461 14.02 -16.41 -14.48
N SER A 462 15.16 -16.94 -14.89
CA SER A 462 16.32 -16.15 -15.32
C SER A 462 16.37 -15.92 -16.85
N ALA A 463 15.52 -16.63 -17.61
CA ALA A 463 15.46 -16.55 -19.06
C ALA A 463 14.61 -15.35 -19.53
N GLY A 464 14.26 -15.35 -20.83
CA GLY A 464 13.44 -14.32 -21.45
C GLY A 464 14.24 -13.23 -22.16
N VAL A 465 13.57 -12.12 -22.46
CA VAL A 465 14.16 -11.03 -23.23
C VAL A 465 15.36 -10.42 -22.49
N LYS A 466 16.43 -10.15 -23.22
CA LYS A 466 17.54 -9.33 -22.71
C LYS A 466 17.11 -7.87 -22.74
N GLY A 467 17.30 -7.15 -21.64
CA GLY A 467 17.05 -5.71 -21.61
C GLY A 467 17.96 -4.95 -22.59
N LEU A 468 17.49 -3.79 -23.04
CA LEU A 468 18.32 -2.85 -23.79
C LEU A 468 19.45 -2.31 -22.91
N ASP A 469 20.47 -1.69 -23.51
CA ASP A 469 21.54 -1.01 -22.76
C ASP A 469 21.03 0.29 -22.10
N SER A 470 20.04 0.93 -22.72
CA SER A 470 19.33 2.09 -22.20
C SER A 470 17.88 2.11 -22.70
N VAL A 471 17.00 2.79 -21.97
CA VAL A 471 15.59 2.97 -22.37
C VAL A 471 15.49 4.16 -23.33
N PRO A 472 14.91 4.00 -24.55
CA PRO A 472 14.61 5.12 -25.43
C PRO A 472 13.65 6.12 -24.77
N SER A 473 13.83 7.42 -25.02
CA SER A 473 13.11 8.49 -24.29
C SER A 473 11.59 8.48 -24.50
N ASP A 474 11.11 8.07 -25.68
CA ASP A 474 9.67 7.91 -25.94
C ASP A 474 9.08 6.79 -25.08
N ILE A 475 9.79 5.66 -24.99
CA ILE A 475 9.41 4.51 -24.16
C ILE A 475 9.54 4.83 -22.67
N GLU A 476 10.57 5.57 -22.25
CA GLU A 476 10.72 5.99 -20.85
C GLU A 476 9.52 6.84 -20.40
N ALA A 477 9.03 7.73 -21.27
CA ALA A 477 7.83 8.51 -21.02
C ALA A 477 6.56 7.64 -20.95
N ASP A 478 6.46 6.60 -21.80
CA ASP A 478 5.37 5.62 -21.73
C ASP A 478 5.38 4.84 -20.41
N LEU A 479 6.54 4.29 -20.01
CA LEU A 479 6.69 3.53 -18.76
C LEU A 479 6.37 4.41 -17.54
N THR A 480 6.89 5.63 -17.50
CA THR A 480 6.61 6.58 -16.42
C THR A 480 5.11 6.86 -16.31
N ARG A 481 4.43 7.16 -17.43
CA ARG A 481 2.97 7.37 -17.44
C ARG A 481 2.21 6.15 -16.96
N ASN A 482 2.62 4.95 -17.37
CA ASN A 482 1.97 3.70 -16.97
C ASN A 482 2.13 3.47 -15.46
N GLU A 483 3.31 3.72 -14.91
CA GLU A 483 3.61 3.62 -13.48
C GLU A 483 2.82 4.65 -12.66
N ASP A 484 2.72 5.88 -13.14
CA ASP A 484 1.90 6.94 -12.53
C ASP A 484 0.41 6.57 -12.51
N LEU A 485 -0.11 5.99 -13.60
CA LEU A 485 -1.49 5.46 -13.63
C LEU A 485 -1.69 4.36 -12.60
N MET A 486 -0.74 3.44 -12.49
CA MET A 486 -0.79 2.33 -11.54
C MET A 486 -0.83 2.85 -10.10
N MET A 487 0.10 3.76 -9.75
CA MET A 487 0.17 4.38 -8.42
C MET A 487 -1.06 5.24 -8.11
N GLY A 488 -1.52 6.05 -9.07
CA GLY A 488 -2.68 6.92 -8.92
C GLY A 488 -4.01 6.17 -8.72
N TRP A 489 -4.07 4.90 -9.13
CA TRP A 489 -5.22 4.01 -8.91
C TRP A 489 -5.01 2.98 -7.80
N ASP A 490 -3.95 3.17 -6.99
CA ASP A 490 -3.58 2.29 -5.87
C ASP A 490 -3.34 0.83 -6.27
N LEU A 491 -2.95 0.60 -7.53
CA LEU A 491 -2.54 -0.70 -8.06
C LEU A 491 -1.06 -0.92 -7.70
N ARG A 492 -0.78 -1.53 -6.55
CA ARG A 492 0.58 -1.59 -5.98
C ARG A 492 1.43 -2.81 -6.37
N ALA A 493 0.90 -3.73 -7.16
CA ALA A 493 1.66 -4.89 -7.63
C ALA A 493 1.27 -5.28 -9.05
N THR A 494 2.08 -6.15 -9.66
CA THR A 494 1.81 -6.72 -10.99
C THR A 494 1.57 -8.24 -10.87
N PRO A 495 0.73 -8.85 -11.73
CA PRO A 495 -0.11 -8.17 -12.71
C PRO A 495 -1.21 -7.36 -12.02
N ALA A 496 -1.54 -6.20 -12.57
CA ALA A 496 -2.76 -5.49 -12.19
C ALA A 496 -3.70 -5.45 -13.40
N MET A 497 -4.93 -5.91 -13.20
CA MET A 497 -5.95 -6.00 -14.24
C MET A 497 -7.00 -4.92 -14.04
N VAL A 498 -7.40 -4.28 -15.14
CA VAL A 498 -8.49 -3.31 -15.19
C VAL A 498 -9.43 -3.66 -16.34
N TRP A 499 -10.72 -3.82 -16.05
CA TRP A 499 -11.73 -4.13 -17.06
C TRP A 499 -13.07 -3.47 -16.75
N GLN A 500 -13.96 -3.47 -17.74
CA GLN A 500 -15.33 -3.01 -17.57
C GLN A 500 -16.27 -4.22 -17.43
N ASP A 501 -17.10 -4.23 -16.38
CA ASP A 501 -18.13 -5.28 -16.18
C ASP A 501 -19.35 -5.07 -17.10
N GLU A 502 -20.32 -5.99 -17.03
CA GLU A 502 -21.55 -5.92 -17.84
C GLU A 502 -22.44 -4.71 -17.52
N GLN A 503 -22.29 -4.14 -16.32
CA GLN A 503 -23.00 -2.95 -15.88
C GLN A 503 -22.27 -1.66 -16.26
N GLY A 504 -21.12 -1.76 -16.95
CA GLY A 504 -20.34 -0.62 -17.38
C GLY A 504 -19.41 -0.06 -16.30
N ARG A 505 -19.26 -0.72 -15.16
CA ARG A 505 -18.41 -0.27 -14.05
C ARG A 505 -16.97 -0.78 -14.20
N ILE A 506 -16.03 -0.02 -13.68
CA ILE A 506 -14.62 -0.41 -13.67
C ILE A 506 -14.34 -1.36 -12.52
N GLN A 507 -13.80 -2.51 -12.88
CA GLN A 507 -13.27 -3.50 -11.98
C GLN A 507 -11.75 -3.47 -12.04
N MET A 508 -11.13 -3.62 -10.88
CA MET A 508 -9.67 -3.63 -10.75
C MET A 508 -9.25 -4.75 -9.81
N GLN A 509 -8.16 -5.42 -10.16
CA GLN A 509 -7.60 -6.49 -9.36
C GLN A 509 -6.07 -6.45 -9.43
N THR A 510 -5.41 -6.72 -8.31
CA THR A 510 -3.95 -6.79 -8.23
C THR A 510 -3.52 -8.20 -7.83
N GLY A 511 -2.48 -8.71 -8.48
CA GLY A 511 -1.96 -10.07 -8.30
C GLY A 511 -2.64 -11.10 -9.19
N ALA A 512 -1.93 -12.19 -9.47
CA ALA A 512 -2.57 -13.40 -9.98
C ALA A 512 -3.25 -14.07 -8.78
N SER A 513 -4.53 -13.80 -8.55
CA SER A 513 -5.22 -14.45 -7.44
C SER A 513 -5.21 -15.97 -7.62
N PRO A 514 -4.90 -16.76 -6.58
CA PRO A 514 -5.22 -18.17 -6.53
C PRO A 514 -6.72 -18.42 -6.38
N ASP A 515 -7.52 -17.37 -6.12
CA ASP A 515 -8.97 -17.46 -5.88
C ASP A 515 -9.75 -17.61 -7.20
N ILE A 516 -9.49 -18.69 -7.92
CA ILE A 516 -10.62 -19.49 -8.40
C ILE A 516 -11.11 -20.26 -7.16
N THR A 517 -11.80 -19.57 -6.24
CA THR A 517 -12.58 -20.28 -5.23
C THR A 517 -13.78 -20.90 -5.93
N GLU A 518 -14.24 -22.06 -5.45
CA GLU A 518 -15.30 -22.90 -6.03
C GLU A 518 -16.61 -22.18 -6.43
N ARG A 519 -16.79 -20.91 -6.05
CA ARG A 519 -18.03 -20.16 -6.31
C ARG A 519 -18.18 -19.62 -7.74
N ASP A 520 -17.12 -19.59 -8.54
CA ASP A 520 -17.17 -18.93 -9.86
C ASP A 520 -17.20 -19.88 -11.08
N ILE A 521 -17.19 -21.20 -10.88
CA ILE A 521 -17.34 -22.17 -11.98
C ILE A 521 -18.25 -23.33 -11.53
N PRO A 522 -19.59 -23.18 -11.60
CA PRO A 522 -20.54 -24.20 -11.11
C PRO A 522 -20.40 -25.59 -11.77
N ASP A 523 -19.65 -25.70 -12.88
CA ASP A 523 -19.43 -26.94 -13.62
C ASP A 523 -17.97 -27.45 -13.55
N ALA A 524 -17.09 -26.85 -12.73
CA ALA A 524 -15.71 -27.30 -12.62
C ALA A 524 -15.63 -28.66 -11.89
N GLN A 525 -15.09 -29.67 -12.58
CA GLN A 525 -14.79 -30.95 -11.93
C GLN A 525 -13.46 -30.84 -11.18
N ILE A 526 -13.46 -31.17 -9.88
CA ILE A 526 -12.27 -31.13 -9.03
C ILE A 526 -11.90 -32.57 -8.62
N ARG A 527 -10.60 -32.90 -8.66
CA ARG A 527 -10.05 -34.15 -8.14
C ARG A 527 -8.83 -33.85 -7.27
N ILE A 528 -8.90 -34.25 -6.00
CA ILE A 528 -7.79 -34.15 -5.06
C ILE A 528 -7.03 -35.49 -5.10
N ILE A 529 -5.73 -35.48 -5.41
CA ILE A 529 -4.93 -36.70 -5.47
C ILE A 529 -3.97 -36.74 -4.28
N ALA A 530 -4.26 -37.59 -3.30
CA ALA A 530 -3.41 -37.81 -2.15
C ALA A 530 -2.32 -38.84 -2.47
N ASN A 531 -1.06 -38.48 -2.20
CA ASN A 531 0.10 -39.35 -2.39
C ASN A 531 1.05 -39.25 -1.19
N ALA A 532 1.86 -40.29 -0.97
CA ALA A 532 2.84 -40.34 0.13
C ALA A 532 2.22 -40.02 1.50
N GLN A 533 2.77 -39.06 2.25
CA GLN A 533 2.31 -38.76 3.62
C GLN A 533 0.86 -38.30 3.69
N ALA A 534 0.33 -37.68 2.63
CA ALA A 534 -1.05 -37.22 2.57
C ALA A 534 -2.05 -38.39 2.63
N VAL A 535 -1.71 -39.57 2.09
CA VAL A 535 -2.59 -40.75 2.17
C VAL A 535 -2.81 -41.16 3.62
N LYS A 536 -1.75 -41.14 4.44
CA LYS A 536 -1.85 -41.46 5.86
C LYS A 536 -2.72 -40.44 6.59
N ALA A 537 -2.53 -39.15 6.32
CA ALA A 537 -3.33 -38.08 6.90
C ALA A 537 -4.82 -38.20 6.54
N CYS A 538 -5.16 -38.57 5.30
CA CYS A 538 -6.55 -38.81 4.90
C CYS A 538 -7.17 -40.01 5.61
N VAL A 539 -6.42 -41.11 5.75
CA VAL A 539 -6.90 -42.34 6.39
C VAL A 539 -7.09 -42.15 7.91
N GLU A 540 -6.19 -41.44 8.57
CA GLU A 540 -6.21 -41.20 10.03
C GLU A 540 -7.06 -39.99 10.43
N GLY A 541 -7.39 -39.12 9.48
CA GLY A 541 -8.19 -37.91 9.69
C GLY A 541 -9.69 -38.17 9.91
N THR A 542 -10.36 -37.14 10.40
CA THR A 542 -11.83 -37.09 10.49
C THR A 542 -12.45 -36.84 9.12
N GLU A 543 -13.73 -37.18 8.96
CA GLU A 543 -14.44 -36.97 7.69
C GLU A 543 -14.49 -35.49 7.31
N HIS A 544 -14.32 -35.22 6.01
CA HIS A 544 -14.40 -33.89 5.43
C HIS A 544 -15.29 -33.89 4.18
N GLU A 545 -15.93 -32.78 3.87
CA GLU A 545 -16.73 -32.62 2.64
C GLU A 545 -15.91 -32.86 1.35
N CYS A 546 -14.58 -32.75 1.45
CA CYS A 546 -13.65 -32.95 0.35
C CYS A 546 -13.30 -34.42 0.10
N ASP A 547 -13.69 -35.33 1.00
CA ASP A 547 -13.34 -36.76 0.89
C ASP A 547 -13.94 -37.37 -0.37
N ALA A 548 -15.15 -36.92 -0.76
CA ALA A 548 -15.86 -37.36 -1.97
C ALA A 548 -15.07 -37.08 -3.28
N TYR A 549 -14.23 -36.05 -3.27
CA TYR A 549 -13.41 -35.63 -4.40
C TYR A 549 -11.96 -36.13 -4.30
N THR A 550 -11.63 -36.85 -3.23
CA THR A 550 -10.26 -37.26 -2.90
C THR A 550 -9.97 -38.71 -3.34
N TYR A 551 -8.87 -38.85 -4.07
CA TYR A 551 -8.36 -40.10 -4.61
C TYR A 551 -7.02 -40.48 -3.96
N LEU A 552 -6.96 -41.66 -3.36
CA LEU A 552 -5.76 -42.16 -2.71
C LEU A 552 -4.86 -42.91 -3.69
N CYS A 553 -3.56 -42.69 -3.58
CA CYS A 553 -2.56 -43.40 -4.38
C CYS A 553 -2.45 -44.88 -3.94
N PRO A 554 -2.73 -45.85 -4.84
CA PRO A 554 -2.71 -47.29 -4.51
C PRO A 554 -1.31 -47.79 -4.14
N ASN A 555 -0.26 -47.18 -4.70
CA ASN A 555 1.11 -47.54 -4.36
C ASN A 555 1.43 -47.17 -2.91
N THR A 556 0.96 -46.01 -2.46
CA THR A 556 1.18 -45.57 -1.07
C THR A 556 0.38 -46.40 -0.08
N LEU A 557 -0.88 -46.70 -0.38
CA LEU A 557 -1.71 -47.60 0.44
C LEU A 557 -1.01 -48.95 0.64
N ARG A 558 -0.54 -49.58 -0.44
CA ARG A 558 0.21 -50.84 -0.37
C ARG A 558 1.52 -50.73 0.40
N ASN A 559 2.32 -49.70 0.11
CA ASN A 559 3.64 -49.53 0.74
C ASN A 559 3.54 -49.25 2.24
N GLN A 560 2.46 -48.64 2.70
CA GLN A 560 2.23 -48.32 4.11
C GLN A 560 1.30 -49.32 4.81
N ALA A 561 0.89 -50.40 4.13
CA ALA A 561 -0.07 -51.39 4.63
C ALA A 561 -1.39 -50.78 5.15
N LEU A 562 -1.87 -49.73 4.48
CA LEU A 562 -3.12 -49.04 4.78
C LEU A 562 -4.24 -49.53 3.85
N SER A 563 -5.48 -49.59 4.36
CA SER A 563 -6.68 -49.82 3.56
C SER A 563 -7.42 -48.52 3.35
N ALA A 564 -7.93 -48.27 2.14
CA ALA A 564 -8.72 -47.09 1.84
C ALA A 564 -10.09 -47.17 2.54
N PRO A 565 -10.46 -46.18 3.37
CA PRO A 565 -11.82 -46.05 3.90
C PRO A 565 -12.84 -45.87 2.76
N GLU A 566 -14.09 -46.31 2.96
CA GLU A 566 -15.16 -46.24 1.94
C GLU A 566 -15.46 -44.82 1.45
N ARG A 567 -15.19 -43.79 2.27
CA ARG A 567 -15.38 -42.38 1.92
C ARG A 567 -14.40 -41.85 0.88
N PHE A 568 -13.34 -42.60 0.55
CA PHE A 568 -12.33 -42.21 -0.42
C PHE A 568 -12.35 -43.09 -1.67
N GLN A 569 -12.02 -42.49 -2.81
CA GLN A 569 -11.77 -43.24 -4.04
C GLN A 569 -10.30 -43.67 -4.10
N THR A 570 -10.00 -44.77 -4.80
CA THR A 570 -8.61 -45.19 -5.04
C THR A 570 -8.28 -45.07 -6.52
N LEU A 571 -7.11 -44.51 -6.85
CA LEU A 571 -6.68 -44.44 -8.25
C LEU A 571 -6.44 -45.84 -8.82
N GLU A 572 -6.73 -46.03 -10.10
CA GLU A 572 -6.41 -47.28 -10.81
C GLU A 572 -4.90 -47.51 -10.95
N GLN A 573 -4.10 -46.44 -10.92
CA GLN A 573 -2.66 -46.45 -11.16
C GLN A 573 -1.94 -45.55 -10.15
N GLY A 574 -0.60 -45.57 -10.16
CA GLY A 574 0.19 -44.66 -9.33
C GLY A 574 -0.14 -43.19 -9.63
N ALA A 575 -0.05 -42.33 -8.61
CA ALA A 575 -0.46 -40.91 -8.69
C ALA A 575 0.16 -40.17 -9.90
N ILE A 576 1.44 -40.37 -10.19
CA ILE A 576 2.12 -39.72 -11.33
C ILE A 576 1.50 -40.16 -12.65
N THR A 577 1.25 -41.45 -12.85
CA THR A 577 0.66 -41.97 -14.09
C THR A 577 -0.79 -41.50 -14.26
N ALA A 578 -1.55 -41.44 -13.17
CA ALA A 578 -2.91 -40.91 -13.19
C ALA A 578 -2.93 -39.41 -13.55
N LEU A 579 -2.02 -38.61 -12.98
CA LEU A 579 -1.88 -37.19 -13.29
C LEU A 579 -1.54 -36.96 -14.77
N VAL A 580 -0.60 -37.72 -15.33
CA VAL A 580 -0.24 -37.60 -16.75
C VAL A 580 -1.43 -37.90 -17.67
N LYS A 581 -2.25 -38.91 -17.34
CA LYS A 581 -3.48 -39.21 -18.11
C LYS A 581 -4.52 -38.10 -17.99
N LEU A 582 -4.76 -37.60 -16.78
CA LEU A 582 -5.70 -36.49 -16.56
C LEU A 582 -5.26 -35.24 -17.31
N GLN A 583 -3.95 -34.91 -17.29
CA GLN A 583 -3.42 -33.79 -18.06
C GLN A 583 -3.59 -33.98 -19.58
N ALA A 584 -3.48 -35.21 -20.09
CA ALA A 584 -3.79 -35.52 -21.50
C ALA A 584 -5.30 -35.36 -21.83
N GLU A 585 -6.17 -35.44 -20.83
CA GLU A 585 -7.61 -35.19 -20.90
C GLU A 585 -7.97 -33.72 -20.56
N ASN A 586 -7.00 -32.80 -20.65
CA ASN A 586 -7.12 -31.36 -20.38
C ASN A 586 -7.37 -30.96 -18.92
N TRP A 587 -7.09 -31.83 -17.95
CA TRP A 587 -7.11 -31.43 -16.54
C TRP A 587 -5.91 -30.54 -16.20
N ILE A 588 -6.16 -29.49 -15.42
CA ILE A 588 -5.13 -28.59 -14.91
C ILE A 588 -4.57 -29.19 -13.62
N TYR A 589 -3.26 -29.45 -13.59
CA TYR A 589 -2.58 -29.92 -12.38
C TYR A 589 -2.15 -28.74 -11.52
N ILE A 590 -2.65 -28.70 -10.29
CA ILE A 590 -2.23 -27.77 -9.25
C ILE A 590 -1.54 -28.57 -8.16
N ARG A 591 -0.31 -28.18 -7.81
CA ARG A 591 0.43 -28.80 -6.71
C ARG A 591 0.13 -28.04 -5.42
N ALA A 592 -0.54 -28.71 -4.49
CA ALA A 592 -0.73 -28.27 -3.11
C ALA A 592 0.38 -28.81 -2.21
#